data_AF-A0A271KEA2-F1
#
_entry.id   AF-A0A271KEA2-F1
#
_cell.length_a   1.000
_cell.length_b   1.000
_cell.length_c   1.000
_cell.angle_alpha   90.00
_cell.angle_beta   90.00
_cell.angle_gamma   90.00
#
_symmetry.space_group_name_H-M   'P 1'
#
loop_
_entity.id
_entity.type
_entity.pdbx_description
1 polymer ?
#
loop_
_entity_poly.entity_id
_entity_poly.type
_entity_poly.pdbx_seq_one_letter_code
_entity_poly.pdbx_strand_id
1 'polypeptide(L)' 'MANKLAQWLNADPKPMAKIDFAEKIGVSPGYVSQLCADNPPWPGRIIAKKIGEVTEGAVTPNDLAGYVEDAA' A
#
# COMPACT_ATOMS: atom_id res chain seq x y z
N MET A 1 -7.58 10.01 -5.90
CA MET A 1 -6.14 10.21 -6.20
C MET A 1 -5.43 8.97 -5.68
N ALA A 2 -4.61 8.30 -6.50
CA ALA A 2 -3.95 7.06 -6.09
C ALA A 2 -3.13 7.27 -4.79
N ASN A 3 -3.40 6.47 -3.76
CA ASN A 3 -2.70 6.56 -2.48
C ASN A 3 -1.22 6.14 -2.59
N LYS A 4 -0.44 6.33 -1.52
CA LYS A 4 1.01 6.06 -1.55
C LYS A 4 1.38 4.64 -1.97
N LEU A 5 0.59 3.65 -1.55
CA LEU A 5 0.82 2.26 -1.93
C LEU A 5 0.58 2.02 -3.42
N ALA A 6 -0.51 2.59 -3.95
CA ALA A 6 -0.82 2.55 -5.37
C ALA A 6 0.26 3.25 -6.20
N GLN A 7 0.79 4.38 -5.71
CA GLN A 7 1.91 5.08 -6.34
C GLN A 7 3.17 4.21 -6.34
N TRP A 8 3.52 3.61 -5.21
CA TRP A 8 4.71 2.76 -5.09
C TRP A 8 4.64 1.55 -6.04
N LEU A 9 3.52 0.82 -6.06
CA LEU A 9 3.34 -0.36 -6.93
C LEU A 9 3.36 -0.04 -8.43
N ASN A 10 3.08 1.20 -8.82
CA ASN A 10 3.05 1.66 -10.21
C ASN A 10 4.20 2.63 -10.55
N ALA A 11 5.18 2.78 -9.65
CA ALA A 11 6.36 3.60 -9.92
C ALA A 11 7.14 3.08 -11.13
N ASP A 12 7.97 3.94 -11.71
CA ASP A 12 8.89 3.58 -12.79
C ASP A 12 10.33 3.93 -12.34
N PRO A 13 11.22 2.93 -12.16
CA PRO A 13 11.01 1.50 -12.42
C PRO A 13 10.03 0.85 -11.45
N LYS A 14 9.28 -0.14 -11.95
CA LYS A 14 8.30 -0.88 -11.14
C LYS A 14 9.00 -1.69 -10.06
N PRO A 15 8.70 -1.48 -8.76
CA PRO A 15 9.41 -2.18 -7.69
C PRO A 15 9.08 -3.67 -7.67
N MET A 16 7.83 -4.05 -7.92
CA MET A 16 7.41 -5.44 -8.08
C MET A 16 5.99 -5.59 -8.65
N ALA A 17 5.58 -6.81 -8.99
CA ALA A 17 4.20 -7.09 -9.37
C ALA A 17 3.27 -7.12 -8.13
N LYS A 18 2.01 -6.75 -8.34
CA LYS A 18 0.98 -6.76 -7.28
C LYS A 18 0.77 -8.14 -6.66
N ILE A 19 0.88 -9.19 -7.47
CA ILE A 19 0.74 -10.57 -7.01
C ILE A 19 1.87 -10.97 -6.06
N ASP A 20 3.12 -10.68 -6.44
CA ASP A 20 4.30 -10.92 -5.59
C ASP A 20 4.22 -10.13 -4.28
N PHE A 21 3.75 -8.87 -4.35
CA PHE A 21 3.54 -8.05 -3.15
C PHE A 21 2.50 -8.68 -2.21
N ALA A 22 1.37 -9.14 -2.76
CA ALA A 22 0.31 -9.79 -2.00
C ALA A 22 0.82 -11.06 -1.28
N GLU A 23 1.61 -11.88 -1.99
CA GLU A 23 2.24 -13.07 -1.42
C GLU A 23 3.21 -12.72 -0.28
N LYS A 24 4.07 -11.72 -0.46
CA LYS A 24 5.03 -11.29 0.58
C LYS A 24 4.36 -10.81 1.85
N ILE A 25 3.25 -10.07 1.75
CA ILE A 25 2.53 -9.61 2.94
C ILE A 25 1.53 -10.64 3.48
N GLY A 26 1.26 -11.71 2.73
CA GLY A 26 0.41 -12.84 3.12
C GLY A 26 -1.09 -12.53 3.00
N VAL A 27 -1.50 -11.85 1.93
CA VAL A 27 -2.90 -11.48 1.65
C VAL A 27 -3.26 -11.80 0.19
N SER A 28 -4.54 -11.64 -0.17
CA SER A 28 -4.98 -11.81 -1.55
C SER A 28 -4.64 -10.59 -2.43
N PRO A 29 -4.44 -10.76 -3.75
CA PRO A 29 -4.30 -9.62 -4.67
C PRO A 29 -5.50 -8.68 -4.69
N GLY A 30 -6.70 -9.20 -4.38
CA GLY A 30 -7.92 -8.41 -4.21
C GLY A 30 -7.82 -7.47 -3.00
N TYR A 31 -7.29 -7.96 -1.87
CA TYR A 31 -7.06 -7.13 -0.69
C TYR A 31 -6.02 -6.03 -0.96
N VAL A 32 -4.94 -6.32 -1.70
CA VAL A 32 -4.00 -5.28 -2.15
C VAL A 32 -4.70 -4.24 -3.02
N SER A 33 -5.63 -4.65 -3.88
CA SER A 33 -6.38 -3.71 -4.70
C SER A 33 -7.29 -2.80 -3.86
N GLN A 34 -7.88 -3.32 -2.78
CA GLN A 34 -8.61 -2.51 -1.79
C GLN A 34 -7.69 -1.54 -1.06
N LEU A 35 -6.49 -1.98 -0.67
CA LEU A 35 -5.49 -1.12 -0.03
C LEU A 35 -4.98 -0.02 -0.96
N CYS A 36 -5.10 -0.15 -2.27
CA CYS A 36 -4.75 0.87 -3.26
C CYS A 36 -5.89 1.85 -3.58
N ALA A 37 -7.09 1.65 -3.04
CA ALA A 37 -8.25 2.51 -3.31
C ALA A 37 -8.10 3.88 -2.63
N ASP A 38 -8.89 4.85 -3.09
CA ASP A 38 -8.93 6.21 -2.52
C ASP A 38 -9.40 6.21 -1.05
N ASN A 39 -10.24 5.24 -0.66
CA ASN A 39 -10.68 5.02 0.72
C ASN A 39 -10.33 3.57 1.13
N PRO A 40 -9.05 3.28 1.43
CA PRO A 40 -8.61 1.93 1.72
C PRO A 40 -9.08 1.49 3.12
N PRO A 41 -9.31 0.18 3.34
CA PRO A 41 -9.56 -0.31 4.68
C PRO A 41 -8.31 -0.13 5.55
N TRP A 42 -8.50 0.16 6.84
CA TRP A 42 -7.38 0.19 7.78
C TRP A 42 -6.79 -1.22 7.95
N PRO A 43 -5.53 -1.47 7.55
CA PRO A 43 -4.94 -2.78 7.70
C PRO A 43 -4.68 -3.10 9.17
N GLY A 44 -4.79 -4.38 9.53
CA GLY A 44 -4.34 -4.84 10.84
C GLY A 44 -2.83 -4.60 11.04
N ARG A 45 -2.39 -4.42 12.30
CA ARG A 45 -1.00 -4.09 12.66
C ARG A 45 0.05 -4.98 11.99
N ILE A 46 -0.20 -6.28 11.87
CA ILE A 46 0.74 -7.22 11.24
C ILE A 46 0.91 -6.93 9.75
N ILE A 47 -0.20 -6.68 9.04
CA ILE A 47 -0.14 -6.34 7.62
C ILE A 47 0.51 -4.97 7.42
N ALA A 48 0.13 -3.99 8.22
CA ALA A 48 0.73 -2.66 8.19
C ALA A 48 2.26 -2.70 8.39
N LYS A 49 2.74 -3.52 9.33
CA LYS A 49 4.17 -3.76 9.54
C LYS A 49 4.83 -4.38 8.31
N LYS A 50 4.25 -5.45 7.76
CA LYS A 50 4.80 -6.13 6.57
C LYS A 50 4.85 -5.22 5.34
N ILE A 51 3.85 -4.34 5.17
CA ILE A 51 3.86 -3.33 4.10
C ILE A 51 5.09 -2.42 4.28
N GLY A 52 5.32 -1.90 5.49
CA GLY A 52 6.51 -1.09 5.78
C GLY A 52 7.82 -1.83 5.52
N GLU A 53 7.92 -3.11 5.90
CA GLU A 53 9.12 -3.94 5.68
C GLU A 53 9.37 -4.20 4.19
N VAL A 54 8.34 -4.61 3.42
CA VAL A 54 8.48 -4.94 1.99
C VAL A 54 8.74 -3.71 1.13
N THR A 55 8.22 -2.56 1.54
CA THR A 55 8.43 -1.29 0.84
C THR A 55 9.67 -0.54 1.32
N GLU A 56 10.44 -1.12 2.26
CA GLU A 56 11.62 -0.50 2.87
C GLU A 56 11.32 0.91 3.43
N GLY A 57 10.12 1.09 4.00
CA GLY A 57 9.65 2.35 4.55
C GLY A 57 9.12 3.36 3.52
N ALA A 58 9.10 3.04 2.22
CA ALA A 58 8.51 3.91 1.20
C ALA A 58 6.99 4.07 1.35
N VAL A 59 6.34 3.09 1.99
CA VAL A 59 4.93 3.16 2.42
C VAL A 59 4.87 2.85 3.90
N THR A 60 4.38 3.80 4.68
CA THR A 60 4.14 3.65 6.11
C THR A 60 2.67 3.29 6.39
N PRO A 61 2.35 2.73 7.56
CA PRO A 61 0.96 2.53 7.98
C PRO A 61 0.11 3.80 7.90
N ASN A 62 0.69 4.97 8.15
CA ASN A 62 -0.02 6.24 8.15
C ASN A 62 -0.43 6.68 6.74
N ASP A 63 0.33 6.29 5.72
CA ASP A 63 -0.01 6.58 4.31
C ASP A 63 -1.25 5.83 3.84
N LEU A 64 -1.70 4.81 4.59
CA LEU A 64 -2.92 4.05 4.35
C LEU A 64 -4.12 4.57 5.16
N ALA A 65 -3.94 5.63 5.97
CA ALA A 65 -5.01 6.21 6.80
C ALA A 65 -6.04 7.00 6.00
N GLY A 66 -5.79 7.25 4.70
CA GLY A 66 -6.66 8.08 3.87
C GLY A 66 -6.63 9.56 4.24
N TYR A 67 -5.60 10.01 5.00
CA TYR A 67 -5.40 11.43 5.25
C TYR A 67 -4.85 12.08 3.99
N VAL A 68 -5.73 12.67 3.20
CA VAL A 68 -5.36 13.52 2.08
C VAL A 68 -5.10 14.89 2.68
N GLU A 69 -3.87 15.40 2.62
CA GLU A 69 -3.64 16.82 2.85
C GLU A 69 -4.45 17.57 1.78
N ASP A 70 -5.51 18.28 2.19
CA ASP A 70 -6.21 19.19 1.30
C ASP A 70 -5.17 20.16 0.73
N ALA A 71 -5.09 20.21 -0.60
CA ALA A 71 -4.22 21.14 -1.29
C ALA A 71 -4.63 22.57 -0.88
N ALA A 72 -3.78 23.23 -0.10
CA ALA A 72 -3.87 24.66 0.18
C ALA A 72 -3.63 25.48 -1.09
#